data_AF-A0A9Q1F7G5-F1
#
_entry.id   AF-A0A9Q1F7G5-F1
#
_cell.length_a   1.000
_cell.length_b   1.000
_cell.length_c   1.000
_cell.angle_alpha   90.00
_cell.angle_beta   90.00
_cell.angle_gamma   90.00
#
_symmetry.space_group_name_H-M   'P 1'
#
loop_
_entity.id
_entity.type
_entity.pdbx_description
1 polymer ?
#
loop_
_entity_poly.entity_id
_entity_poly.type
_entity_poly.pdbx_seq_one_letter_code
_entity_poly.pdbx_strand_id
1 'polypeptide(L)'
;MLFSTINRLLCPIDAPQPTDALNLSSKFLDFFLAKVDSIYQQLLQPASPPLHIHITHRMCLPSFSPVDASRVVELVTKAKASTCPLDSMPTTLYLSDLLHPYTPSRNLRSSDTGLLSIPHTSLRTFGDRAFSAAAPTLWNSLPAEIRNAASLDTFKKALKTYLLTMAYGL
;
A
#
# COMPACT_ATOMS: atom_id res chain seq x y z
N MET A 1 21.18 2.02 27.33
CA MET A 1 20.28 1.19 26.51
C MET A 1 20.23 1.64 25.04
N LEU A 2 19.92 2.91 24.73
CA LEU A 2 19.83 3.36 23.32
C LEU A 2 21.20 3.53 22.63
N PHE A 3 22.14 4.19 23.29
CA PHE A 3 23.48 4.42 22.71
C PHE A 3 24.31 3.15 22.54
N SER A 4 24.15 2.14 23.42
CA SER A 4 24.80 0.83 23.23
C SER A 4 24.25 0.07 22.02
N THR A 5 22.97 0.28 21.70
CA THR A 5 22.31 -0.34 20.54
C THR A 5 22.80 0.29 19.24
N ILE A 6 22.93 1.62 19.21
CA ILE A 6 23.45 2.37 18.05
C ILE A 6 24.92 2.00 17.80
N ASN A 7 25.73 1.88 18.86
CA ASN A 7 27.14 1.48 18.72
C ASN A 7 27.29 0.04 18.19
N ARG A 8 26.35 -0.86 18.49
CA ARG A 8 26.29 -2.24 17.98
C ARG A 8 25.89 -2.35 16.50
N LEU A 9 25.20 -1.33 15.98
CA LEU A 9 24.78 -1.27 14.56
C LEU A 9 25.84 -0.60 13.69
N LEU A 10 26.57 0.38 14.24
CA LEU A 10 27.62 1.11 13.53
C LEU A 10 28.96 0.38 13.52
N CYS A 11 29.23 -0.47 14.53
CA CYS A 11 30.38 -1.37 14.57
C CYS A 11 29.87 -2.81 14.69
N PRO A 12 29.93 -3.64 13.62
CA PRO A 12 29.55 -5.05 13.71
C PRO A 12 30.51 -5.76 14.67
N ILE A 13 30.00 -6.15 15.84
CA ILE A 13 30.69 -7.10 16.71
C ILE A 13 30.61 -8.44 16.00
N ASP A 14 31.77 -8.89 15.52
CA ASP A 14 32.08 -10.19 14.94
C ASP A 14 31.08 -10.71 13.89
N ALA A 15 31.50 -10.73 12.63
CA ALA A 15 30.82 -11.56 11.64
C ALA A 15 30.68 -12.98 12.22
N PRO A 16 29.47 -13.58 12.24
CA PRO A 16 29.28 -14.90 12.81
C PRO A 16 30.30 -15.85 12.20
N GLN A 17 31.09 -16.49 13.05
CA GLN A 17 32.07 -17.48 12.60
C GLN A 17 31.33 -18.56 11.80
N PRO A 18 31.97 -19.19 10.79
CA PRO A 18 31.32 -20.11 9.84
C PRO A 18 30.46 -21.22 10.47
N THR A 19 30.71 -21.55 11.74
CA THR A 19 29.93 -22.46 12.59
C THR A 19 28.49 -22.00 12.87
N ASP A 20 28.23 -20.69 12.98
CA ASP A 20 26.90 -20.15 13.32
C ASP A 20 25.95 -20.14 12.12
N ALA A 21 26.48 -19.96 10.91
CA ALA A 21 25.70 -19.99 9.68
C ALA A 21 25.09 -21.38 9.41
N LEU A 22 25.86 -22.45 9.70
CA LEU A 22 25.37 -23.82 9.59
C LEU A 22 24.24 -24.08 10.59
N ASN A 23 24.40 -23.65 11.84
CA ASN A 23 23.39 -23.77 12.89
C ASN A 23 22.09 -23.02 12.54
N LEU A 24 22.21 -21.82 11.96
CA LEU A 24 21.06 -21.05 11.49
C LEU A 24 20.35 -21.72 10.31
N SER A 25 21.12 -22.27 9.37
CA SER A 25 20.57 -22.99 8.21
C SER A 25 19.81 -24.26 8.63
N SER A 26 20.35 -25.03 9.60
CA SER A 26 19.69 -26.20 10.15
C SER A 26 18.40 -25.82 10.89
N LYS A 27 18.42 -24.78 11.73
CA LYS A 27 17.21 -24.29 12.41
C LYS A 27 16.13 -23.81 11.45
N PHE A 28 16.51 -23.16 10.35
CA PHE A 28 15.57 -22.75 9.32
C PHE A 28 14.93 -23.97 8.62
N LEU A 29 15.75 -24.98 8.29
CA LEU A 29 15.29 -26.22 7.69
C LEU A 29 14.32 -26.96 8.62
N ASP A 30 14.66 -27.11 9.89
CA ASP A 30 13.81 -27.78 10.89
C ASP A 30 12.47 -27.06 11.06
N PHE A 31 12.48 -25.72 11.12
CA PHE A 31 11.26 -24.93 11.18
C PHE A 31 10.39 -25.13 9.94
N PHE A 32 11.02 -25.17 8.75
CA PHE A 32 10.31 -25.35 7.50
C PHE A 32 9.66 -26.74 7.42
N LEU A 33 10.40 -27.79 7.76
CA LEU A 33 9.89 -29.17 7.78
C LEU A 33 8.74 -29.33 8.78
N ALA A 34 8.90 -28.82 10.01
CA ALA A 34 7.84 -28.87 11.02
C ALA A 34 6.56 -28.14 10.57
N LYS A 35 6.70 -27.05 9.81
CA LYS A 35 5.56 -26.31 9.28
C LYS A 35 4.86 -27.04 8.14
N VAL A 36 5.62 -27.69 7.25
CA VAL A 36 5.06 -28.54 6.19
C VAL A 36 4.27 -29.70 6.79
N ASP A 37 4.82 -30.38 7.80
CA ASP A 37 4.13 -31.46 8.50
C ASP A 37 2.86 -30.96 9.20
N SER A 38 2.92 -29.79 9.85
CA SER A 38 1.75 -29.20 10.50
C SER A 38 0.61 -28.91 9.51
N ILE A 39 0.94 -28.41 8.30
CA ILE A 39 -0.05 -28.17 7.24
C ILE A 39 -0.63 -29.51 6.75
N TYR A 40 0.22 -30.52 6.54
CA TYR A 40 -0.22 -31.84 6.11
C TYR A 40 -1.20 -32.47 7.12
N GLN A 41 -0.89 -32.37 8.42
CA GLN A 41 -1.77 -32.83 9.49
C GLN A 41 -3.09 -32.05 9.58
N GLN A 42 -3.10 -30.74 9.27
CA GLN A 42 -4.33 -29.95 9.20
C GLN A 42 -5.22 -30.35 8.02
N LEU A 43 -4.63 -30.67 6.88
CA LEU A 43 -5.37 -31.05 5.67
C LEU A 43 -5.95 -32.47 5.74
N LEU A 44 -5.37 -33.35 6.57
CA LEU A 44 -5.87 -34.70 6.83
C LEU A 44 -7.08 -34.73 7.77
N GLN A 45 -7.41 -33.61 8.43
CA GLN A 45 -8.59 -33.56 9.30
C GLN A 45 -9.86 -33.59 8.43
N PRO A 46 -10.85 -34.44 8.77
CA PRO A 46 -12.14 -34.42 8.09
C PRO A 46 -12.78 -33.05 8.29
N ALA A 47 -13.20 -32.42 7.18
CA ALA A 47 -13.78 -31.08 7.18
C ALA A 47 -14.92 -30.98 8.20
N SER A 48 -14.81 -30.03 9.13
CA SER A 48 -15.94 -29.63 9.96
C SER A 48 -17.09 -29.14 9.06
N PRO A 49 -18.35 -29.37 9.43
CA PRO A 49 -19.49 -28.91 8.64
C PRO A 49 -19.37 -27.39 8.42
N PRO A 50 -19.71 -26.88 7.22
CA PRO A 50 -19.48 -25.48 6.87
C PRO A 50 -20.20 -24.55 7.85
N LEU A 51 -19.45 -23.64 8.46
CA LEU A 51 -20.00 -22.57 9.29
C LEU A 51 -20.91 -21.69 8.42
N HIS A 52 -22.20 -21.69 8.71
CA HIS A 52 -23.19 -20.86 8.04
C HIS A 52 -22.99 -19.40 8.47
N ILE A 53 -22.26 -18.61 7.67
CA ILE A 53 -22.03 -17.19 7.94
C ILE A 53 -23.35 -16.44 7.68
N HIS A 54 -24.02 -15.96 8.73
CA HIS A 54 -25.16 -15.06 8.62
C HIS A 54 -24.64 -13.63 8.38
N ILE A 55 -24.65 -13.18 7.12
CA ILE A 55 -24.33 -11.79 6.76
C ILE A 55 -25.52 -10.91 7.18
N THR A 56 -25.35 -10.10 8.23
CA THR A 56 -26.42 -9.30 8.86
C THR A 56 -26.53 -7.84 8.38
N HIS A 57 -25.94 -7.45 7.25
CA HIS A 57 -26.19 -6.12 6.69
C HIS A 57 -26.21 -6.13 5.16
N ARG A 58 -27.40 -6.31 4.57
CA ARG A 58 -27.62 -6.04 3.15
C ARG A 58 -27.57 -4.53 2.95
N MET A 59 -26.52 -4.02 2.33
CA MET A 59 -26.64 -2.76 1.60
C MET A 59 -27.61 -3.01 0.44
N CYS A 60 -28.84 -2.53 0.58
CA CYS A 60 -29.86 -2.66 -0.44
C CYS A 60 -29.69 -1.48 -1.40
N LEU A 61 -29.13 -1.73 -2.58
CA LEU A 61 -29.17 -0.80 -3.70
C LEU A 61 -30.54 -0.99 -4.36
N PRO A 62 -31.50 -0.08 -4.14
CA PRO A 62 -32.92 -0.35 -4.42
C PRO A 62 -33.21 -0.49 -5.92
N SER A 63 -32.35 0.05 -6.77
CA SER A 63 -32.39 -0.18 -8.21
C SER A 63 -31.04 0.11 -8.85
N PHE A 64 -30.66 -0.71 -9.82
CA PHE A 64 -29.64 -0.36 -10.79
C PHE A 64 -30.36 -0.03 -12.09
N SER A 65 -30.16 1.17 -12.62
CA SER A 65 -30.50 1.43 -14.03
C SER A 65 -29.40 0.81 -14.89
N PRO A 66 -29.75 0.17 -16.03
CA PRO A 66 -28.76 -0.24 -17.00
C PRO A 66 -27.93 0.98 -17.42
N VAL A 67 -26.62 0.90 -17.24
CA VAL A 67 -25.73 1.95 -17.75
C VAL A 67 -25.79 1.90 -19.27
N ASP A 68 -26.04 3.05 -19.91
CA ASP A 68 -26.11 3.13 -21.36
C ASP A 68 -24.76 2.77 -22.01
N ALA A 69 -24.80 2.06 -23.14
CA ALA A 69 -23.61 1.59 -23.83
C ALA A 69 -22.67 2.73 -24.21
N SER A 70 -23.20 3.90 -24.60
CA SER A 70 -22.37 5.07 -24.92
C SER A 70 -21.62 5.59 -23.70
N ARG A 71 -22.23 5.51 -22.52
CA ARG A 71 -21.64 5.93 -21.26
C ARG A 71 -20.55 4.95 -20.80
N VAL A 72 -20.75 3.64 -20.98
CA VAL A 72 -19.71 2.63 -20.70
C VAL A 72 -18.51 2.84 -21.62
N VAL A 73 -18.73 3.06 -22.92
CA VAL A 73 -17.66 3.28 -23.91
C VAL A 73 -16.88 4.55 -23.59
N GLU A 74 -17.54 5.64 -23.22
CA GLU A 74 -16.88 6.88 -22.82
C GLU A 74 -15.99 6.70 -21.57
N LEU A 75 -16.49 5.97 -20.56
CA LEU A 75 -15.76 5.71 -19.32
C LEU A 75 -14.53 4.82 -19.54
N VAL A 76 -14.67 3.77 -20.35
CA VAL A 76 -13.58 2.83 -20.65
C VAL A 76 -12.52 3.46 -21.54
N THR A 77 -12.89 4.29 -22.51
CA THR A 77 -11.93 4.92 -23.44
C THR A 77 -11.13 6.05 -22.79
N LYS A 78 -11.69 6.72 -21.77
CA LYS A 78 -10.98 7.75 -20.99
C LYS A 78 -10.15 7.17 -19.84
N ALA A 79 -10.29 5.89 -19.52
CA ALA A 79 -9.51 5.21 -18.50
C ALA A 79 -8.04 4.98 -18.95
N LYS A 80 -7.07 5.27 -18.07
CA LYS A 80 -5.66 4.92 -18.30
C LYS A 80 -5.42 3.41 -18.16
N ALA A 81 -4.57 2.87 -19.03
CA ALA A 81 -4.27 1.43 -19.11
C ALA A 81 -3.26 0.95 -18.04
N SER A 82 -3.62 0.98 -16.76
CA SER A 82 -2.88 0.26 -15.71
C SER A 82 -3.76 -0.80 -15.04
N THR A 83 -4.38 -1.66 -15.84
CA THR A 83 -5.35 -2.67 -15.38
C THR A 83 -4.91 -4.05 -15.83
N CYS A 84 -5.06 -5.04 -14.94
CA CYS A 84 -4.80 -6.44 -15.25
C CYS A 84 -5.94 -7.00 -16.12
N PRO A 85 -5.69 -7.85 -17.13
CA PRO A 85 -6.75 -8.45 -17.94
C PRO A 85 -7.80 -9.26 -17.15
N LEU A 86 -7.52 -9.60 -15.89
CA LEU A 86 -8.41 -10.34 -14.99
C LEU A 86 -9.19 -9.44 -14.02
N ASP A 87 -9.01 -8.12 -14.06
CA ASP A 87 -9.74 -7.21 -13.17
C ASP A 87 -11.17 -7.00 -13.67
N SER A 88 -12.17 -7.24 -12.80
CA SER A 88 -13.58 -7.05 -13.12
C SER A 88 -13.98 -5.58 -13.37
N MET A 89 -13.10 -4.62 -13.05
CA MET A 89 -13.31 -3.18 -13.22
C MET A 89 -11.97 -2.47 -13.44
N PRO A 90 -11.91 -1.44 -14.32
CA PRO A 90 -10.68 -0.71 -14.58
C PRO A 90 -10.24 0.04 -13.33
N THR A 91 -9.00 -0.22 -12.90
CA THR A 91 -8.35 0.33 -11.70
C THR A 91 -8.46 1.85 -11.62
N THR A 92 -8.51 2.53 -12.77
CA THR A 92 -8.56 3.99 -12.84
C THR A 92 -9.85 4.60 -12.32
N LEU A 93 -11.00 3.92 -12.41
CA LEU A 93 -12.25 4.39 -11.81
C LEU A 93 -12.17 4.35 -10.29
N TYR A 94 -11.48 3.35 -9.74
CA TYR A 94 -11.30 3.21 -8.30
C TYR A 94 -10.33 4.26 -7.75
N LEU A 95 -9.24 4.55 -8.45
CA LEU A 95 -8.20 5.46 -7.95
C LEU A 95 -8.67 6.92 -7.86
N SER A 96 -9.53 7.39 -8.78
CA SER A 96 -10.07 8.76 -8.73
C SER A 96 -10.98 8.97 -7.52
N ASP A 97 -11.77 7.96 -7.17
CA ASP A 97 -12.71 8.04 -6.04
C ASP A 97 -12.01 7.93 -4.68
N LEU A 98 -10.75 7.49 -4.65
CA LEU A 98 -9.97 7.39 -3.42
C LEU A 98 -9.17 8.66 -3.08
N LEU A 99 -8.88 9.52 -4.06
CA LEU A 99 -8.01 10.68 -3.87
C LEU A 99 -8.78 11.98 -4.03
N HIS A 100 -8.86 12.74 -2.94
CA HIS A 100 -9.62 13.99 -2.91
C HIS A 100 -8.67 15.18 -2.71
N PRO A 101 -8.81 16.27 -3.49
CA PRO A 101 -8.11 17.52 -3.21
C PRO A 101 -8.40 18.03 -1.81
N TYR A 102 -7.39 18.58 -1.14
CA TYR A 102 -7.58 19.21 0.16
C TYR A 102 -8.30 20.55 0.00
N THR A 103 -9.50 20.66 0.56
CA THR A 103 -10.30 21.90 0.56
C THR A 103 -10.35 22.49 1.97
N PRO A 104 -9.57 23.54 2.29
CA PRO A 104 -9.60 24.17 3.60
C PRO A 104 -10.92 24.94 3.81
N SER A 105 -11.42 24.97 5.05
CA SER A 105 -12.67 25.67 5.41
C SER A 105 -12.60 27.19 5.21
N ARG A 106 -11.39 27.76 5.14
CA ARG A 106 -11.11 29.16 4.88
C ARG A 106 -9.97 29.23 3.87
N ASN A 107 -10.07 30.10 2.87
CA ASN A 107 -8.98 30.34 1.92
C ASN A 107 -7.75 30.89 2.67
N LEU A 108 -6.77 30.03 2.87
CA LEU A 108 -5.45 30.36 3.41
C LEU A 108 -4.47 30.50 2.25
N ARG A 109 -3.37 31.23 2.45
CA ARG A 109 -2.31 31.36 1.41
C ARG A 109 -1.68 30.00 1.01
N SER A 110 -1.96 28.92 1.74
CA SER A 110 -1.57 27.54 1.45
C SER A 110 -2.63 26.72 0.69
N SER A 111 -3.77 27.31 0.31
CA SER A 111 -4.87 26.59 -0.38
C SER A 111 -4.45 26.06 -1.76
N ASP A 112 -3.56 26.75 -2.45
CA ASP A 112 -3.10 26.38 -3.80
C ASP A 112 -1.89 25.44 -3.81
N THR A 113 -1.58 24.80 -2.69
CA THR A 113 -0.39 23.95 -2.58
C THR A 113 -0.56 22.55 -3.19
N GLY A 114 -1.71 22.23 -3.80
CA GLY A 114 -1.93 20.93 -4.45
C GLY A 114 -1.87 19.73 -3.49
N LEU A 115 -2.31 19.91 -2.24
CA LEU A 115 -2.36 18.87 -1.23
C LEU A 115 -3.60 17.96 -1.41
N LEU A 116 -3.49 16.73 -0.91
CA LEU A 116 -4.59 15.76 -0.88
C LEU A 116 -5.16 15.61 0.53
N SER A 117 -6.46 15.38 0.63
CA SER A 117 -7.14 15.07 1.89
C SER A 117 -6.74 13.67 2.37
N ILE A 118 -6.29 13.57 3.63
CA ILE A 118 -5.97 12.29 4.24
C ILE A 118 -7.22 11.83 5.02
N PRO A 119 -7.86 10.71 4.63
CA PRO A 119 -9.04 10.21 5.32
C PRO A 119 -8.67 9.72 6.73
N HIS A 120 -9.60 9.84 7.67
CA HIS A 120 -9.43 9.26 9.00
C HIS A 120 -9.56 7.74 8.92
N THR A 121 -8.51 7.04 9.33
CA THR A 121 -8.45 5.58 9.40
C THR A 121 -8.67 5.12 10.85
N SER A 122 -9.58 4.17 11.06
CA SER A 122 -9.82 3.59 12.39
C SER A 122 -8.79 2.51 12.75
N LEU A 123 -8.17 1.90 11.75
CA LEU A 123 -7.19 0.81 11.91
C LEU A 123 -5.79 1.32 11.57
N ARG A 124 -5.01 1.62 12.61
CA ARG A 124 -3.64 2.17 12.55
C ARG A 124 -2.61 1.29 11.81
N THR A 125 -2.97 0.06 11.46
CA THR A 125 -2.10 -0.89 10.76
C THR A 125 -2.52 -1.09 9.32
N PHE A 126 -3.67 -1.73 9.09
CA PHE A 126 -4.16 -2.02 7.75
C PHE A 126 -4.80 -0.80 7.07
N GLY A 127 -5.48 0.05 7.83
CA GLY A 127 -6.13 1.25 7.29
C GLY A 127 -5.12 2.25 6.75
N ASP A 128 -4.05 2.51 7.51
CA ASP A 128 -3.00 3.47 7.12
C ASP A 128 -2.21 3.02 5.88
N ARG A 129 -2.17 1.70 5.62
CA ARG A 129 -1.52 1.10 4.45
C ARG A 129 -2.43 1.10 3.21
N ALA A 130 -3.72 1.40 3.35
CA ALA A 130 -4.62 1.49 2.21
C ALA A 130 -4.19 2.62 1.27
N PHE A 131 -4.37 2.43 -0.03
CA PHE A 131 -3.97 3.43 -1.03
C PHE A 131 -4.60 4.82 -0.75
N SER A 132 -5.86 4.84 -0.32
CA SER A 132 -6.59 6.07 0.02
C SER A 132 -5.99 6.86 1.19
N ALA A 133 -5.18 6.24 2.05
CA ALA A 133 -4.50 6.89 3.18
C ALA A 133 -3.00 7.08 2.91
N ALA A 134 -2.33 6.04 2.40
CA ALA A 134 -0.89 6.05 2.15
C ALA A 134 -0.50 7.01 1.02
N ALA A 135 -1.27 7.04 -0.08
CA ALA A 135 -0.96 7.91 -1.22
C ALA A 135 -1.03 9.40 -0.87
N PRO A 136 -2.10 9.94 -0.24
CA PRO A 136 -2.12 11.35 0.13
C PRO A 136 -1.09 11.69 1.21
N THR A 137 -0.78 10.77 2.13
CA THR A 137 0.29 10.95 3.12
C THR A 137 1.66 11.11 2.45
N LEU A 138 2.00 10.19 1.54
CA LEU A 138 3.27 10.25 0.81
C LEU A 138 3.33 11.48 -0.09
N TRP A 139 2.26 11.78 -0.84
CA TRP A 139 2.19 12.97 -1.68
C TRP A 139 2.42 14.24 -0.87
N ASN A 140 1.70 14.42 0.25
CA ASN A 140 1.80 15.61 1.08
C ASN A 140 3.18 15.76 1.76
N SER A 141 3.94 14.67 1.92
CA SER A 141 5.32 14.71 2.43
C SER A 141 6.36 15.22 1.42
N LEU A 142 5.99 15.35 0.13
CA LEU A 142 6.89 15.82 -0.90
C LEU A 142 7.05 17.36 -0.87
N PRO A 143 8.27 17.87 -1.12
CA PRO A 143 8.50 19.29 -1.34
C PRO A 143 7.62 19.87 -2.45
N ALA A 144 7.23 21.14 -2.31
CA ALA A 144 6.32 21.81 -3.24
C ALA A 144 6.91 21.90 -4.66
N GLU A 145 8.23 22.01 -4.77
CA GLU A 145 8.96 22.06 -6.05
C GLU A 145 8.79 20.77 -6.85
N ILE A 146 8.72 19.63 -6.17
CA ILE A 146 8.50 18.33 -6.81
C ILE A 146 7.04 18.21 -7.21
N ARG A 147 6.11 18.55 -6.32
CA ARG A 147 4.66 18.44 -6.58
C ARG A 147 4.19 19.35 -7.71
N ASN A 148 4.74 20.56 -7.79
CA ASN A 148 4.40 21.57 -8.79
C ASN A 148 5.29 21.50 -10.04
N ALA A 149 5.95 20.37 -10.29
CA ALA A 149 6.77 20.19 -11.47
C ALA A 149 5.97 20.43 -12.77
N ALA A 150 6.57 21.16 -13.71
CA ALA A 150 5.90 21.57 -14.95
C ALA A 150 5.59 20.42 -15.92
N SER A 151 6.26 19.26 -15.78
CA SER A 151 5.99 18.07 -16.58
C SER A 151 6.23 16.78 -15.80
N LEU A 152 5.67 15.69 -16.33
CA LEU A 152 5.79 14.36 -15.75
C LEU A 152 7.25 13.86 -15.73
N ASP A 153 8.05 14.20 -16.74
CA ASP A 153 9.45 13.82 -16.79
C ASP A 153 10.29 14.57 -15.75
N THR A 154 10.02 15.87 -15.57
CA THR A 154 10.68 16.66 -14.53
C THR A 154 10.29 16.16 -13.13
N PHE A 155 9.02 15.83 -12.93
CA PHE A 155 8.52 15.21 -11.71
C PHE A 155 9.26 13.90 -11.38
N LYS A 156 9.30 12.95 -12.33
CA LYS A 156 9.97 11.66 -12.14
C LYS A 156 11.44 11.83 -11.78
N LYS A 157 12.15 12.73 -12.47
CA LYS A 157 13.56 13.02 -12.22
C LYS A 157 13.76 13.60 -10.82
N ALA A 158 13.00 14.65 -10.46
CA ALA A 158 13.09 15.29 -9.16
C ALA A 158 12.73 14.36 -8.01
N LEU A 159 11.67 13.55 -8.17
CA LEU A 159 11.26 12.55 -7.19
C LEU A 159 12.35 11.50 -6.98
N LYS A 160 12.94 10.97 -8.06
CA LYS A 160 14.03 10.00 -7.96
C LYS A 160 15.21 10.58 -7.18
N THR A 161 15.65 11.79 -7.53
CA THR A 161 16.74 12.48 -6.82
C THR A 161 16.41 12.66 -5.34
N TYR A 162 15.22 13.15 -5.01
CA TYR A 162 14.79 13.36 -3.63
C TYR A 162 14.80 12.06 -2.81
N LEU A 163 14.27 10.97 -3.37
CA LEU A 163 14.25 9.67 -2.68
C LEU A 163 15.67 9.12 -2.47
N LEU A 164 16.59 9.32 -3.43
CA LEU A 164 17.99 8.91 -3.28
C LEU A 164 18.71 9.75 -2.22
N THR A 165 18.53 11.07 -2.21
CA THR A 165 19.10 11.94 -1.17
C THR A 165 18.55 11.59 0.21
N MET A 166 17.25 11.30 0.33
CA MET A 166 16.65 10.87 1.60
C MET A 166 17.18 9.50 2.09
N ALA A 167 17.44 8.56 1.19
CA ALA A 167 17.90 7.22 1.55
C ALA A 167 19.41 7.13 1.80
N TYR A 168 20.22 7.90 1.06
CA TYR A 168 21.68 7.77 1.03
C TYR A 168 22.46 9.04 1.40
N GLY A 169 21.78 10.16 1.64
CA GLY A 169 22.42 11.42 2.06
C GLY A 169 23.34 12.07 1.03
N LEU A 170 23.14 11.77 -0.27
CA LEU A 170 23.88 12.34 -1.40
C LEU A 170 23.58 13.83 -1.64
#